data_AF-A0AB39KLQ7-F1
#
_entry.id   AF-A0AB39KLQ7-F1
#
_cell.length_a   1.000
_cell.length_b   1.000
_cell.length_c   1.000
_cell.angle_alpha   90.00
_cell.angle_beta   90.00
_cell.angle_gamma   90.00
#
_symmetry.space_group_name_H-M   'P 1'
#
loop_
_entity.id
_entity.type
_entity.pdbx_description
1 polymer ?
#
loop_
_entity_poly.entity_id
_entity_poly.type
_entity_poly.pdbx_seq_one_letter_code
_entity_poly.pdbx_strand_id
1 'polypeptide(L)'
;MSVRKAAQHFNICIQTIQNWKKSTTNKPIPDRPAKISREQILKDVEQYPDDYQYERAERLGVSTHAVFNALHAAGISRKKRR
;
A
#
# COMPACT_ATOMS: atom_id res chain seq x y z
N MET A 1 20.45 -23.33 23.31
CA MET A 1 21.41 -22.21 23.44
C MET A 1 20.85 -21.16 24.37
N SER A 2 21.68 -20.45 25.15
CA SER A 2 21.20 -19.31 25.96
C SER A 2 20.83 -18.13 25.06
N VAL A 3 19.94 -17.23 25.53
CA VAL A 3 19.53 -16.03 24.77
C VAL A 3 20.75 -15.16 24.42
N ARG A 4 21.72 -15.05 25.33
CA ARG A 4 22.99 -14.34 25.11
C ARG A 4 23.83 -14.99 24.01
N LYS A 5 23.97 -16.31 24.03
CA LYS A 5 24.72 -17.07 23.01
C LYS A 5 24.05 -16.96 21.63
N ALA A 6 22.72 -16.99 21.59
CA ALA A 6 21.96 -16.78 20.36
C ALA A 6 22.11 -15.33 19.84
N ALA A 7 22.04 -14.33 20.71
CA ALA A 7 22.23 -12.91 20.34
C ALA A 7 23.61 -12.67 19.71
N GLN A 8 24.66 -13.24 20.32
CA GLN A 8 26.02 -13.17 19.77
C GLN A 8 26.16 -13.94 18.45
N HIS A 9 25.55 -15.13 18.35
CA HIS A 9 25.60 -15.96 17.14
C HIS A 9 24.91 -15.29 15.94
N PHE A 10 23.76 -14.65 16.16
CA PHE A 10 22.98 -13.98 15.12
C PHE A 10 23.31 -12.50 14.95
N ASN A 11 24.22 -11.94 15.78
CA ASN A 11 24.56 -10.52 15.81
C ASN A 11 23.33 -9.59 15.90
N ILE A 12 22.41 -9.93 16.81
CA ILE A 12 21.18 -9.15 17.08
C ILE A 12 21.09 -8.83 18.56
N CYS A 13 20.30 -7.82 18.92
CA CYS A 13 20.12 -7.48 20.31
C CYS A 13 19.36 -8.59 21.08
N ILE A 14 19.70 -8.77 22.35
CA ILE A 14 19.08 -9.76 23.24
C ILE A 14 17.56 -9.56 23.30
N GLN A 15 17.10 -8.31 23.25
CA GLN A 15 15.69 -7.94 23.31
C GLN A 15 14.90 -8.45 22.09
N THR A 16 15.49 -8.48 20.89
CA THR A 16 14.85 -9.04 19.69
C THR A 16 14.53 -10.53 19.88
N ILE A 17 15.47 -11.30 20.43
CA ILE A 17 15.25 -12.73 20.72
C ILE A 17 14.18 -12.93 21.80
N GLN A 18 14.17 -12.08 22.83
CA GLN A 18 13.12 -12.11 23.85
C GLN A 18 11.75 -11.77 23.27
N ASN A 19 11.67 -10.78 22.36
CA ASN A 19 10.43 -10.42 21.67
C ASN A 19 9.91 -11.56 20.80
N TRP A 20 10.78 -12.24 20.04
CA TRP A 20 10.41 -13.40 19.24
C TRP A 20 9.93 -14.58 20.11
N LYS A 21 10.53 -14.77 21.29
CA LYS A 21 10.07 -15.77 22.25
C LYS A 21 8.68 -15.43 22.81
N LYS A 22 8.37 -14.15 22.99
CA LYS A 22 7.08 -13.67 23.49
C LYS A 22 5.96 -13.82 22.45
N SER A 23 6.26 -13.53 21.19
CA SER A 23 5.36 -13.80 20.08
C SER A 23 6.14 -14.00 18.80
N THR A 24 5.88 -15.13 18.15
CA THR A 24 6.39 -15.46 16.81
C THR A 24 5.44 -14.96 15.71
N THR A 25 4.24 -14.51 16.06
CA THR A 25 3.29 -13.97 15.08
C THR A 25 3.70 -12.56 14.69
N ASN A 26 3.86 -12.32 13.40
CA ASN A 26 4.12 -10.98 12.90
C ASN A 26 2.91 -10.06 13.21
N LYS A 27 3.18 -8.85 13.68
CA LYS A 27 2.13 -7.84 13.84
C LYS A 27 1.90 -7.17 12.49
N PRO A 28 0.65 -7.08 12.01
CA PRO A 28 0.38 -6.33 10.79
C PRO A 28 0.77 -4.87 11.01
N ILE A 29 1.55 -4.33 10.08
CA ILE A 29 1.82 -2.89 10.03
C ILE A 29 0.55 -2.26 9.45
N PRO A 30 -0.06 -1.26 10.12
CA PRO A 30 -1.22 -0.59 9.58
C PRO A 30 -0.85 0.12 8.28
N ASP A 31 -1.65 -0.11 7.24
CA ASP A 31 -1.46 0.58 5.96
C ASP A 31 -1.74 2.08 6.12
N ARG A 32 -1.00 2.90 5.36
CA ARG A 32 -1.27 4.34 5.29
C ARG A 32 -2.60 4.56 4.58
N PRO A 33 -3.50 5.43 5.10
CA PRO A 33 -4.74 5.74 4.41
C PRO A 33 -4.47 6.36 3.03
N ALA A 34 -5.19 5.86 2.02
CA ALA A 34 -5.15 6.43 0.68
C ALA A 34 -5.82 7.80 0.65
N LYS A 35 -5.32 8.72 -0.19
CA LYS A 35 -5.92 10.04 -0.38
C LYS A 35 -7.27 10.01 -1.12
N ILE A 36 -7.55 8.94 -1.85
CA ILE A 36 -8.75 8.79 -2.67
C ILE A 36 -9.49 7.54 -2.21
N SER A 37 -10.81 7.64 -2.01
CA SER A 37 -11.62 6.48 -1.69
C SER A 37 -11.90 5.65 -2.94
N ARG A 38 -12.13 4.34 -2.76
CA ARG A 38 -12.48 3.43 -3.86
C ARG A 38 -13.74 3.90 -4.59
N GLU A 39 -14.73 4.39 -3.85
CA GLU A 39 -15.99 4.88 -4.39
C GLU A 39 -15.82 6.13 -5.26
N GLN A 40 -14.93 7.05 -4.88
CA GLN A 40 -14.65 8.26 -5.66
C GLN A 40 -14.06 7.90 -7.03
N ILE A 41 -13.15 6.93 -7.08
CA ILE A 41 -12.53 6.49 -8.34
C ILE A 41 -13.52 5.75 -9.22
N LEU A 42 -14.36 4.89 -8.65
CA LEU A 42 -15.37 4.17 -9.44
C LEU A 42 -16.37 5.14 -10.08
N LYS A 43 -16.86 6.14 -9.32
CA LYS A 43 -17.75 7.18 -9.86
C LYS A 43 -17.08 8.01 -10.97
N ASP A 44 -15.82 8.39 -10.78
CA ASP A 44 -15.08 9.15 -11.81
C ASP A 44 -14.84 8.31 -13.09
N VAL A 45 -14.61 7.00 -12.95
CA VAL A 45 -14.47 6.10 -14.10
C VAL A 45 -15.80 5.89 -14.83
N GLU A 46 -16.91 5.77 -14.11
CA GLU A 46 -18.26 5.65 -14.71
C GLU A 46 -18.64 6.90 -15.48
N GLN A 47 -18.40 8.08 -14.89
CA GLN A 47 -18.75 9.36 -15.51
C GLN A 47 -17.85 9.69 -16.71
N TYR A 48 -16.57 9.33 -16.62
CA TYR A 48 -15.56 9.68 -17.60
C TYR A 48 -14.71 8.46 -17.94
N PRO A 49 -15.17 7.52 -18.78
CA PRO A 49 -14.45 6.26 -19.01
C PRO A 49 -13.17 6.41 -19.86
N ASP A 50 -13.09 7.43 -20.70
CA ASP A 50 -11.99 7.66 -21.67
C ASP A 50 -10.91 8.65 -21.21
N ASP A 51 -11.09 9.25 -20.04
CA ASP A 51 -10.23 10.33 -19.58
C ASP A 51 -8.89 9.81 -19.04
N TYR A 52 -7.85 10.61 -19.30
CA TYR A 52 -6.50 10.31 -18.90
C TYR A 52 -6.31 10.47 -17.38
N GLN A 53 -5.30 9.79 -16.84
CA GLN A 53 -4.98 9.85 -15.41
C GLN A 53 -4.68 11.28 -14.93
N TYR A 54 -4.11 12.14 -15.77
CA TYR A 54 -3.84 13.54 -15.40
C TYR A 54 -5.11 14.37 -15.30
N GLU A 55 -6.09 14.16 -16.18
CA GLU A 55 -7.39 14.88 -16.16
C GLU A 55 -8.20 14.50 -14.92
N ARG A 56 -8.15 13.21 -14.55
CA ARG A 56 -8.75 12.70 -13.30
C ARG A 56 -8.05 13.24 -12.06
N ALA A 57 -6.73 13.34 -12.12
CA ALA A 57 -5.92 13.84 -11.01
C ALA A 57 -6.22 15.32 -10.71
N GLU A 58 -6.39 16.14 -11.74
CA GLU A 58 -6.82 17.54 -11.59
C GLU A 58 -8.22 17.65 -10.96
N ARG A 59 -9.18 16.84 -11.43
CA ARG A 59 -10.54 16.78 -10.85
C ARG A 59 -10.57 16.35 -9.40
N LEU A 60 -9.80 15.33 -9.06
CA LEU A 60 -9.77 14.75 -7.71
C LEU A 60 -8.78 15.48 -6.77
N GLY A 61 -8.03 16.47 -7.26
CA GLY A 61 -7.06 17.24 -6.47
C GLY A 61 -5.89 16.40 -5.95
N VAL A 62 -5.47 15.40 -6.71
CA VAL A 62 -4.46 14.39 -6.32
C VAL A 62 -3.34 14.27 -7.34
N SER A 63 -2.29 13.52 -7.04
CA SER A 63 -1.25 13.23 -8.03
C SER A 63 -1.72 12.19 -9.04
N THR A 64 -1.18 12.24 -10.25
CA THR A 64 -1.39 11.23 -11.29
C THR A 64 -1.08 9.81 -10.81
N HIS A 65 -0.03 9.67 -10.01
CA HIS A 65 0.37 8.40 -9.41
C HIS A 65 -0.65 7.87 -8.40
N ALA A 66 -1.34 8.74 -7.66
CA ALA A 66 -2.42 8.32 -6.77
C ALA A 66 -3.62 7.75 -7.55
N VAL A 67 -3.97 8.38 -8.68
CA VAL A 67 -5.01 7.87 -9.59
C VAL A 67 -4.60 6.53 -10.19
N PHE A 68 -3.35 6.39 -10.66
CA PHE A 68 -2.81 5.15 -11.17
C PHE A 68 -2.94 4.00 -10.14
N ASN A 69 -2.47 4.21 -8.91
CA ASN A 69 -2.56 3.21 -7.85
C ASN A 69 -4.02 2.85 -7.52
N ALA A 70 -4.92 3.83 -7.52
CA ALA A 70 -6.32 3.59 -7.23
C ALA A 70 -7.04 2.81 -8.36
N LEU A 71 -6.74 3.11 -9.63
CA LEU A 71 -7.23 2.34 -10.77
C LEU A 71 -6.70 0.90 -10.75
N HIS A 72 -5.41 0.72 -10.44
CA HIS A 72 -4.81 -0.60 -10.28
C HIS A 72 -5.46 -1.39 -9.13
N ALA A 73 -5.69 -0.77 -7.98
CA ALA A 73 -6.39 -1.38 -6.85
C ALA A 73 -7.84 -1.73 -7.18
N ALA A 74 -8.50 -0.98 -8.08
CA ALA A 74 -9.82 -1.28 -8.58
C ALA A 74 -9.84 -2.37 -9.68
N GLY A 75 -8.68 -2.84 -10.15
CA GLY A 75 -8.58 -3.81 -11.25
C GLY A 75 -8.87 -3.23 -12.63
N ILE A 76 -8.85 -1.90 -12.77
CA ILE A 76 -9.20 -1.20 -14.01
C ILE A 76 -7.91 -0.91 -14.78
N SER A 77 -7.74 -1.60 -15.90
CA SER A 77 -6.70 -1.29 -16.88
C SER A 77 -7.39 -1.02 -18.22
N ARG A 78 -7.36 0.23 -18.69
CA ARG A 78 -7.93 0.60 -19.98
C ARG A 78 -6.94 1.44 -20.77
N LYS A 79 -6.56 0.93 -21.93
CA LYS A 79 -5.77 1.66 -22.93
C LYS A 79 -6.74 2.31 -23.91
N LYS A 80 -6.70 3.63 -24.03
CA LYS A 80 -7.47 4.35 -25.04
C LYS A 80 -7.13 3.78 -26.43
N ARG A 81 -8.15 3.32 -27.16
CA ARG A 81 -7.99 2.92 -28.57
C ARG A 81 -8.05 4.22 -29.39
N ARG A 82 -7.04 4.43 -30.24
CA ARG A 82 -7.03 5.50 -31.24
C ARG A 82 -7.94 5.12 -32.40
#